data_AF-A0A662VVE3-F1
#
_entry.id   AF-A0A662VVE3-F1
#
_cell.length_a   1.000
_cell.length_b   1.000
_cell.length_c   1.000
_cell.angle_alpha   90.00
_cell.angle_beta   90.00
_cell.angle_gamma   90.00
#
_symmetry.space_group_name_H-M   'P 1'
#
loop_
_entity.id
_entity.type
_entity.pdbx_description
1 polymer ?
#
loop_
_entity_poly.entity_id
_entity_poly.type
_entity_poly.pdbx_seq_one_letter_code
_entity_poly.pdbx_strand_id
1 'polypeptide(L)'
;MLIFAIKQNKLEKVREIPFSSEREIQHMTEQNLQEIFGLEFVKSEVSLADLRIDTLAFDNETNSFVIIEYKKDRNFSVIDQGYAYLALLLNNKAEFVLIYNECKNKSLRKGDIDWSQSRVVFVSPQFTRYQRKAIEFKDLPIELWEVRKYENNTILFNQLKSPETSESITKISPKSSIVQRVSKEIKVYTEEDHLQGLP
;
A
#
# COMPACT_ATOMS: atom_id res chain seq x y z
N MET A 1 -13.39 -9.63 13.65
CA MET A 1 -14.67 -9.72 12.93
C MET A 1 -15.16 -11.16 13.01
N LEU A 2 -16.46 -11.38 13.23
CA LEU A 2 -17.05 -12.73 13.14
C LEU A 2 -17.68 -12.87 11.75
N ILE A 3 -17.32 -13.92 11.03
CA ILE A 3 -17.96 -14.28 9.75
C ILE A 3 -18.83 -15.51 9.99
N PHE A 4 -20.04 -15.50 9.42
CA PHE A 4 -20.98 -16.60 9.49
C PHE A 4 -21.44 -17.00 8.09
N ALA A 5 -21.59 -18.30 7.86
CA ALA A 5 -22.34 -18.84 6.73
C ALA A 5 -23.81 -19.00 7.14
N ILE A 6 -24.73 -18.69 6.23
CA ILE A 6 -26.17 -18.90 6.44
C ILE A 6 -26.55 -20.24 5.84
N LYS A 7 -27.05 -21.16 6.68
CA LYS A 7 -27.65 -22.43 6.24
C LYS A 7 -29.01 -22.59 6.90
N GLN A 8 -30.07 -22.67 6.09
CA GLN A 8 -31.45 -22.84 6.58
C GLN A 8 -31.81 -21.85 7.70
N ASN A 9 -31.48 -20.56 7.51
CA ASN A 9 -31.70 -19.49 8.48
C ASN A 9 -30.96 -19.66 9.84
N LYS A 10 -29.97 -20.56 9.91
CA LYS A 10 -29.04 -20.69 11.04
C LYS A 10 -27.66 -20.15 10.65
N LEU A 11 -26.97 -19.58 11.64
CA LEU A 11 -25.63 -19.03 11.49
C LEU A 11 -24.59 -20.05 11.92
N GLU A 12 -23.70 -20.43 11.00
CA GLU A 12 -22.53 -21.25 11.28
C GLU A 12 -21.28 -20.38 11.26
N LYS A 13 -20.54 -20.32 12.38
CA LYS A 13 -19.31 -19.51 12.45
C LYS A 13 -18.27 -20.07 11.49
N VAL A 14 -17.76 -19.22 10.60
CA VAL A 14 -16.69 -19.54 9.67
C VAL A 14 -15.35 -19.29 10.36
N ARG A 15 -14.47 -20.28 10.36
CA ARG A 15 -13.13 -20.17 10.96
C ARG A 15 -12.14 -19.46 10.02
N GLU A 16 -11.27 -18.66 10.61
CA GLU A 16 -10.13 -18.05 9.93
C GLU A 16 -9.02 -19.10 9.75
N ILE A 17 -8.42 -19.14 8.57
CA ILE A 17 -7.28 -20.00 8.22
C ILE A 17 -6.03 -19.11 8.14
N PRO A 18 -4.96 -19.42 8.86
CA PRO A 18 -3.72 -18.65 8.79
C PRO A 18 -3.03 -18.81 7.43
N PHE A 19 -2.36 -17.75 6.99
CA PHE A 19 -1.42 -17.84 5.88
C PHE A 19 -0.16 -18.62 6.28
N SER A 20 0.30 -19.48 5.39
CA SER A 20 1.52 -20.26 5.56
C SER A 20 2.77 -19.40 5.52
N SER A 21 2.81 -18.36 4.68
CA SER A 21 3.96 -17.49 4.46
C SER A 21 3.58 -16.11 3.91
N GLU A 22 4.51 -15.15 3.97
CA GLU A 22 4.37 -13.84 3.29
C GLU A 22 4.20 -14.02 1.78
N ARG A 23 4.93 -14.98 1.20
CA ARG A 23 4.85 -15.31 -0.22
C ARG A 23 3.47 -15.81 -0.66
N GLU A 24 2.72 -16.49 0.21
CA GLU A 24 1.34 -16.87 -0.08
C GLU A 24 0.44 -15.64 -0.22
N ILE A 25 0.61 -14.64 0.66
CA ILE A 25 -0.14 -13.39 0.61
C ILE A 25 0.24 -12.62 -0.66
N GLN A 26 1.53 -12.47 -0.94
CA GLN A 26 2.06 -11.81 -2.12
C GLN A 26 1.50 -12.42 -3.40
N HIS A 27 1.65 -13.73 -3.59
CA HIS A 27 1.19 -14.40 -4.81
C HIS A 27 -0.32 -14.22 -5.05
N MET A 28 -1.12 -14.40 -4.00
CA MET A 28 -2.57 -14.23 -4.08
C MET A 28 -2.96 -12.79 -4.39
N THR A 29 -2.25 -11.82 -3.82
CA THR A 29 -2.52 -10.39 -4.04
C THR A 29 -2.10 -9.95 -5.43
N GLU A 30 -0.91 -10.34 -5.91
CA GLU A 30 -0.41 -10.02 -7.25
C GLU A 30 -1.32 -10.55 -8.36
N GLN A 31 -1.89 -11.74 -8.18
CA GLN A 31 -2.82 -12.36 -9.15
C GLN A 31 -4.18 -11.66 -9.24
N ASN A 32 -4.56 -10.86 -8.25
CA ASN A 32 -5.88 -10.22 -8.13
C ASN A 32 -5.75 -8.71 -7.86
N LEU A 33 -4.63 -8.12 -8.29
CA LEU A 33 -4.26 -6.75 -7.92
C LEU A 33 -5.28 -5.72 -8.44
N GLN A 34 -5.81 -5.97 -9.63
CA GLN A 34 -6.84 -5.14 -10.24
C GLN A 34 -8.15 -5.21 -9.45
N GLU A 35 -8.56 -6.40 -9.02
CA GLU A 35 -9.82 -6.60 -8.27
C GLU A 35 -9.74 -6.05 -6.85
N ILE A 36 -8.58 -6.15 -6.21
CA ILE A 36 -8.41 -5.71 -4.81
C ILE A 36 -8.19 -4.20 -4.74
N PHE A 37 -7.35 -3.64 -5.61
CA PHE A 37 -6.87 -2.27 -5.49
C PHE A 37 -7.13 -1.40 -6.73
N GLY A 38 -7.63 -1.95 -7.83
CA GLY A 38 -7.71 -1.23 -9.11
C GLY A 38 -6.36 -1.01 -9.77
N LEU A 39 -5.30 -1.69 -9.31
CA LEU A 39 -3.92 -1.43 -9.73
C LEU A 39 -3.45 -2.39 -10.83
N GLU A 40 -2.65 -1.86 -11.74
CA GLU A 40 -1.94 -2.63 -12.74
C GLU A 40 -0.65 -3.22 -12.14
N PHE A 41 -0.57 -4.55 -12.02
CA PHE A 41 0.66 -5.23 -11.61
C PHE A 41 1.80 -4.95 -12.60
N VAL A 42 2.97 -4.50 -12.13
CA VAL A 42 4.14 -4.22 -12.99
C VAL A 42 5.17 -5.33 -12.89
N LYS A 43 5.71 -5.56 -11.69
CA LYS A 43 6.80 -6.53 -11.47
C LYS A 43 6.84 -6.99 -10.02
N SER A 44 7.12 -8.27 -9.83
CA SER A 44 7.41 -8.86 -8.53
C SER A 44 8.92 -8.78 -8.24
N GLU A 45 9.30 -8.60 -6.99
CA GLU A 45 10.67 -8.69 -6.49
C GLU A 45 11.66 -7.74 -7.17
N VAL A 46 11.37 -6.44 -7.12
CA VAL A 46 12.22 -5.41 -7.70
C VAL A 46 13.34 -5.06 -6.72
N SER A 47 14.54 -5.54 -6.99
CA SER A 47 15.75 -5.10 -6.28
C SER A 47 16.33 -3.85 -6.94
N LEU A 48 16.50 -2.79 -6.16
CA LEU A 48 17.12 -1.54 -6.61
C LEU A 48 17.93 -0.93 -5.47
N ALA A 49 19.18 -0.58 -5.77
CA ALA A 49 20.18 -0.24 -4.75
C ALA A 49 20.30 -1.34 -3.67
N ASP A 50 20.10 -1.01 -2.41
CA ASP A 50 20.14 -1.89 -1.24
C ASP A 50 18.76 -2.34 -0.75
N LEU A 51 17.70 -1.96 -1.46
CA LEU A 51 16.32 -2.27 -1.12
C LEU A 51 15.70 -3.25 -2.13
N ARG A 52 14.74 -4.03 -1.64
CA ARG A 52 13.94 -4.95 -2.44
C ARG A 52 12.47 -4.65 -2.18
N ILE A 53 11.75 -4.37 -3.25
CA ILE A 53 10.31 -4.17 -3.25
C ILE A 53 9.64 -5.51 -3.60
N ASP A 54 8.71 -5.96 -2.77
CA ASP A 54 8.00 -7.22 -3.02
C ASP A 54 7.15 -7.15 -4.29
N THR A 55 6.36 -6.09 -4.46
CA THR A 55 5.58 -5.84 -5.68
C THR A 55 5.61 -4.37 -6.07
N LEU A 56 5.93 -4.11 -7.33
CA LEU A 56 5.71 -2.82 -7.98
C LEU A 56 4.41 -2.88 -8.80
N ALA A 57 3.57 -1.87 -8.63
CA ALA A 57 2.32 -1.69 -9.35
C ALA A 57 2.19 -0.25 -9.88
N PHE A 58 1.23 -0.04 -10.78
CA PHE A 58 0.92 1.27 -11.34
C PHE A 58 -0.57 1.55 -11.21
N ASP A 59 -0.89 2.74 -10.73
CA ASP A 59 -2.24 3.26 -10.62
C ASP A 59 -2.54 4.07 -11.88
N ASN A 60 -3.41 3.53 -12.74
CA ASN A 60 -3.78 4.19 -14.00
C ASN A 60 -4.75 5.36 -13.78
N GLU A 61 -5.45 5.44 -12.64
CA GLU A 61 -6.36 6.55 -12.34
C GLU A 61 -5.58 7.80 -11.95
N THR A 62 -4.56 7.63 -11.11
CA THR A 62 -3.69 8.73 -10.67
C THR A 62 -2.41 8.88 -11.49
N ASN A 63 -2.14 7.97 -12.44
CA ASN A 63 -0.88 7.89 -13.20
C ASN A 63 0.36 7.86 -12.30
N SER A 64 0.35 7.01 -11.26
CA SER A 64 1.39 6.98 -10.24
C SER A 64 1.87 5.57 -9.90
N PHE A 65 3.06 5.45 -9.31
CA PHE A 65 3.57 4.15 -8.87
C PHE A 65 3.06 3.80 -7.47
N VAL A 66 2.74 2.52 -7.27
CA VAL A 66 2.38 1.97 -5.97
C VAL A 66 3.33 0.84 -5.63
N ILE A 67 3.96 0.95 -4.46
CA ILE A 67 4.85 -0.08 -3.91
C ILE A 67 4.06 -0.88 -2.88
N ILE A 68 4.06 -2.20 -2.98
CA ILE A 68 3.34 -3.07 -2.05
C ILE A 68 4.34 -3.96 -1.33
N GLU A 69 4.22 -3.99 0.00
CA GLU A 69 5.06 -4.76 0.91
C GLU A 69 4.19 -5.73 1.71
N TYR A 70 4.61 -6.99 1.81
CA TYR A 70 3.86 -8.02 2.53
C TYR A 70 4.52 -8.37 3.86
N LYS A 71 3.69 -8.58 4.88
CA LYS A 71 4.16 -8.90 6.23
C LYS A 71 3.30 -9.97 6.88
N LYS A 72 3.92 -11.03 7.38
CA LYS A 72 3.26 -12.04 8.21
C LYS A 72 3.44 -11.72 9.69
N ASP A 73 4.60 -11.18 10.03
CA ASP A 73 4.97 -10.79 11.40
C ASP A 73 4.77 -9.30 11.65
N ARG A 74 4.88 -8.91 12.92
CA ARG A 74 4.57 -7.55 13.40
C ARG A 74 5.80 -6.68 13.68
N ASN A 75 7.00 -7.20 13.44
CA ASN A 75 8.25 -6.57 13.86
C ASN A 75 8.85 -5.68 12.76
N PHE A 76 8.11 -4.63 12.37
CA PHE A 76 8.61 -3.65 11.39
C PHE A 76 8.02 -2.25 11.64
N SER A 77 8.76 -1.24 11.19
CA SER A 77 8.33 0.17 11.24
C SER A 77 7.67 0.55 9.93
N VAL A 78 6.35 0.78 9.96
CA VAL A 78 5.55 1.25 8.81
C VAL A 78 6.11 2.57 8.28
N ILE A 79 6.40 3.52 9.17
CA ILE A 79 6.91 4.84 8.80
C ILE A 79 8.28 4.72 8.14
N ASP A 80 9.24 4.06 8.79
CA ASP A 80 10.61 4.05 8.27
C ASP A 80 10.71 3.30 6.94
N GLN A 81 10.06 2.12 6.82
CA GLN A 81 10.07 1.36 5.56
C GLN A 81 9.30 2.08 4.46
N GLY A 82 8.11 2.62 4.75
CA GLY A 82 7.33 3.33 3.73
C GLY A 82 8.07 4.53 3.17
N TYR A 83 8.70 5.36 4.03
CA TYR A 83 9.50 6.48 3.57
C TYR A 83 10.80 6.06 2.87
N ALA A 84 11.42 4.94 3.26
CA ALA A 84 12.57 4.40 2.54
C ALA A 84 12.20 4.02 1.11
N TYR A 85 11.07 3.35 0.90
CA TYR A 85 10.59 2.99 -0.45
C TYR A 85 10.19 4.21 -1.29
N LEU A 86 9.51 5.20 -0.71
CA LEU A 86 9.19 6.44 -1.42
C LEU A 86 10.45 7.23 -1.79
N ALA A 87 11.43 7.29 -0.90
CA ALA A 87 12.72 7.89 -1.20
C ALA A 87 13.44 7.13 -2.33
N LEU A 88 13.42 5.79 -2.32
CA LEU A 88 13.97 4.96 -3.39
C LEU A 88 13.31 5.29 -4.74
N LEU A 89 11.97 5.38 -4.77
CA LEU A 89 11.20 5.76 -5.95
C LEU A 89 11.60 7.14 -6.49
N LEU A 90 11.58 8.16 -5.64
CA LEU A 90 11.84 9.54 -6.04
C LEU A 90 13.31 9.77 -6.45
N ASN A 91 14.25 9.03 -5.86
CA ASN A 91 15.66 9.08 -6.24
C ASN A 91 15.95 8.39 -7.57
N ASN A 92 15.14 7.40 -7.97
CA ASN A 92 15.42 6.51 -9.10
C ASN A 92 14.28 6.52 -10.14
N LYS A 93 13.68 7.69 -10.38
CA LYS A 93 12.54 7.85 -11.30
C LYS A 93 12.79 7.27 -12.70
N ALA A 94 14.05 7.23 -13.16
CA ALA A 94 14.40 6.69 -14.48
C ALA A 94 14.24 5.17 -14.52
N GLU A 95 14.72 4.50 -13.48
CA GLU A 95 14.75 3.06 -13.34
C GLU A 95 13.32 2.50 -13.21
N PHE A 96 12.45 3.17 -12.45
CA PHE A 96 11.05 2.77 -12.34
C PHE A 96 10.30 2.90 -13.66
N VAL A 97 10.53 3.99 -14.42
CA VAL A 97 9.95 4.16 -15.76
C VAL A 97 10.45 3.09 -16.73
N LEU A 98 11.75 2.78 -16.68
CA LEU A 98 12.34 1.72 -17.50
C LEU A 98 11.69 0.36 -17.19
N ILE A 99 11.61 -0.02 -15.91
CA ILE A 99 10.99 -1.26 -15.47
C ILE A 99 9.53 -1.33 -15.95
N TYR A 100 8.76 -0.26 -15.79
CA TYR A 100 7.38 -0.21 -16.26
C TYR A 100 7.30 -0.44 -17.77
N ASN A 101 8.09 0.29 -18.56
CA ASN A 101 8.07 0.21 -20.01
C ASN A 101 8.49 -1.16 -20.53
N GLU A 102 9.51 -1.78 -19.93
CA GLU A 102 9.96 -3.13 -20.28
C GLU A 102 8.89 -4.19 -19.95
N CYS A 103 8.29 -4.11 -18.77
CA CYS A 103 7.27 -5.08 -18.34
C CYS A 103 5.94 -4.91 -19.09
N LYS A 104 5.58 -3.68 -19.48
CA LYS A 104 4.30 -3.37 -20.11
C LYS A 104 4.36 -3.16 -21.61
N ASN A 105 5.55 -3.20 -22.19
CA ASN A 105 5.79 -2.87 -23.59
C ASN A 105 5.16 -1.51 -23.97
N LYS A 106 5.34 -0.52 -23.08
CA LYS A 106 4.81 0.85 -23.19
C LYS A 106 5.97 1.84 -23.34
N SER A 107 5.64 3.11 -23.59
CA SER A 107 6.62 4.20 -23.68
C SER A 107 6.18 5.38 -22.83
N LEU A 108 5.92 5.12 -21.55
CA LEU A 108 5.58 6.11 -20.55
C LEU A 108 6.79 7.03 -20.32
N ARG A 109 6.59 8.35 -20.34
CA ARG A 109 7.64 9.33 -20.04
C ARG A 109 7.56 9.74 -18.58
N LYS A 110 8.69 10.16 -18.00
CA LYS A 110 8.76 10.66 -16.62
C LYS A 110 7.77 11.80 -16.32
N GLY A 111 7.49 12.64 -17.32
CA GLY A 111 6.56 13.77 -17.20
C GLY A 111 5.09 13.39 -17.29
N ASP A 112 4.78 12.16 -17.71
CA ASP A 112 3.42 11.63 -17.78
C ASP A 112 2.97 11.00 -16.44
N ILE A 113 3.88 10.96 -15.45
CA ILE A 113 3.67 10.30 -14.15
C ILE A 113 3.46 11.34 -13.08
N ASP A 114 2.37 11.21 -12.33
CA ASP A 114 2.15 11.97 -11.11
C ASP A 114 2.90 11.31 -9.95
N TRP A 115 4.17 11.70 -9.80
CA TRP A 115 4.99 11.25 -8.69
C TRP A 115 4.41 11.63 -7.33
N SER A 116 3.62 12.71 -7.27
CA SER A 116 3.06 13.18 -6.00
C SER A 116 1.99 12.26 -5.44
N GLN A 117 1.36 11.45 -6.30
CA GLN A 117 0.33 10.47 -5.92
C GLN A 117 0.90 9.08 -5.62
N SER A 118 2.23 8.91 -5.69
CA SER A 118 2.85 7.62 -5.41
C SER A 118 2.77 7.28 -3.92
N ARG A 119 2.47 6.01 -3.61
CA ARG A 119 2.19 5.56 -2.24
C ARG A 119 2.72 4.16 -1.96
N VAL A 120 2.77 3.80 -0.67
CA VAL A 120 3.16 2.46 -0.21
C VAL A 120 1.97 1.77 0.43
N VAL A 121 1.73 0.51 0.06
CA VAL A 121 0.68 -0.33 0.64
C VAL A 121 1.34 -1.45 1.42
N PHE A 122 1.05 -1.55 2.72
CA PHE A 122 1.41 -2.73 3.51
C PHE A 122 0.23 -3.67 3.60
N VAL A 123 0.45 -4.94 3.25
CA VAL A 123 -0.56 -6.00 3.36
C VAL A 123 -0.12 -7.01 4.41
N SER A 124 -0.92 -7.21 5.45
CA SER A 124 -0.59 -8.10 6.55
C SER A 124 -1.82 -8.73 7.19
N PRO A 125 -1.76 -9.93 7.79
CA PRO A 125 -2.89 -10.46 8.55
C PRO A 125 -3.24 -9.59 9.75
N GLN A 126 -2.28 -8.85 10.30
CA GLN A 126 -2.52 -8.02 11.47
C GLN A 126 -1.45 -6.95 11.70
N PHE A 127 -1.91 -5.75 12.07
CA PHE A 127 -1.05 -4.66 12.54
C PHE A 127 -1.14 -4.45 14.06
N THR A 128 -0.02 -4.09 14.68
CA THR A 128 0.03 -3.65 16.09
C THR A 128 -0.68 -2.31 16.28
N ARG A 129 -0.99 -1.97 17.53
CA ARG A 129 -1.56 -0.65 17.85
C ARG A 129 -0.65 0.50 17.39
N TYR A 130 0.67 0.36 17.49
CA TYR A 130 1.62 1.39 17.06
C TYR A 130 1.64 1.56 15.54
N GLN A 131 1.59 0.46 14.79
CA GLN A 131 1.51 0.51 13.33
C GLN A 131 0.19 1.12 12.86
N ARG A 132 -0.93 0.80 13.52
CA ARG A 132 -2.21 1.47 13.23
C ARG A 132 -2.19 2.96 13.55
N LYS A 133 -1.53 3.35 14.64
CA LYS A 133 -1.33 4.78 14.96
C LYS A 133 -0.48 5.50 13.91
N ALA A 134 0.39 4.80 13.21
CA ALA A 134 1.20 5.40 12.15
C ALA A 134 0.33 6.00 11.05
N ILE A 135 -0.82 5.38 10.72
CA ILE A 135 -1.75 5.92 9.71
C ILE A 135 -2.76 6.93 10.26
N GLU A 136 -2.71 7.29 11.55
CA GLU A 136 -3.53 8.39 12.09
C GLU A 136 -3.06 9.78 11.58
N PHE A 137 -2.04 9.82 10.70
CA PHE A 137 -1.62 11.05 10.05
C PHE A 137 -2.26 11.21 8.69
N LYS A 138 -3.00 12.30 8.48
CA LYS A 138 -3.73 12.55 7.23
C LYS A 138 -2.85 12.71 5.99
N ASP A 139 -1.59 13.13 6.18
CA ASP A 139 -0.66 13.40 5.08
C ASP A 139 0.33 12.24 4.84
N LEU A 140 0.00 11.03 5.30
CA LEU A 140 0.87 9.88 5.16
C LEU A 140 0.54 9.10 3.89
N PRO A 141 1.45 9.04 2.90
CA PRO A 141 1.27 8.27 1.66
C PRO A 141 1.50 6.75 1.87
N ILE A 142 0.95 6.22 2.96
CA ILE A 142 1.07 4.82 3.35
C ILE A 142 -0.30 4.28 3.73
N GLU A 143 -0.67 3.16 3.12
CA GLU A 143 -1.89 2.44 3.43
C GLU A 143 -1.58 1.13 4.17
N LEU A 144 -2.49 0.73 5.06
CA LEU A 144 -2.43 -0.55 5.73
C LEU A 144 -3.67 -1.38 5.38
N TRP A 145 -3.46 -2.59 4.89
CA TRP A 145 -4.52 -3.51 4.51
C TRP A 145 -4.40 -4.82 5.28
N GLU A 146 -5.46 -5.13 6.04
CA GLU A 146 -5.58 -6.41 6.72
C GLU A 146 -6.11 -7.48 5.77
N VAL A 147 -5.40 -8.61 5.68
CA VAL A 147 -5.82 -9.75 4.87
C VAL A 147 -6.18 -10.97 5.74
N ARG A 148 -7.35 -11.57 5.53
CA ARG A 148 -7.80 -12.75 6.31
C ARG A 148 -8.43 -13.79 5.40
N LYS A 149 -7.96 -15.04 5.49
CA LYS A 149 -8.50 -16.17 4.75
C LYS A 149 -9.45 -16.99 5.63
N TYR A 150 -10.49 -17.56 5.07
CA TYR A 150 -11.52 -18.31 5.79
C TYR A 150 -11.75 -19.70 5.20
N GLU A 151 -12.25 -20.64 6.01
CA GLU A 151 -12.42 -22.05 5.62
C GLU A 151 -13.49 -22.31 4.55
N ASN A 152 -14.36 -21.34 4.29
CA ASN A 152 -15.38 -21.42 3.24
C ASN A 152 -14.91 -20.83 1.89
N ASN A 153 -13.61 -20.83 1.64
CA ASN A 153 -12.98 -20.27 0.42
C ASN A 153 -13.27 -18.78 0.21
N THR A 154 -13.37 -18.02 1.31
CA THR A 154 -13.46 -16.57 1.25
C THR A 154 -12.19 -15.93 1.78
N ILE A 155 -11.88 -14.75 1.27
CA ILE A 155 -10.80 -13.90 1.74
C ILE A 155 -11.33 -12.47 1.91
N LEU A 156 -10.86 -11.81 2.96
CA LEU A 156 -11.13 -10.41 3.23
C LEU A 156 -9.86 -9.62 3.02
N PHE A 157 -9.94 -8.55 2.24
CA PHE A 157 -8.99 -7.44 2.25
C PHE A 157 -9.69 -6.23 2.88
N ASN A 158 -9.14 -5.71 3.96
CA ASN A 158 -9.75 -4.63 4.73
C ASN A 158 -8.74 -3.50 4.95
N GLN A 159 -8.94 -2.38 4.27
CA GLN A 159 -8.16 -1.17 4.51
C GLN A 159 -8.41 -0.65 5.93
N LEU A 160 -7.34 -0.37 6.65
CA LEU A 160 -7.41 0.36 7.90
C LEU A 160 -7.40 1.85 7.56
N LYS A 161 -8.47 2.56 7.92
CA LYS A 161 -8.58 4.00 7.73
C LYS A 161 -8.17 4.75 8.99
N SER A 162 -7.64 5.95 8.79
CA SER A 162 -7.42 6.90 9.87
C SER A 162 -8.78 7.39 10.41
N PRO A 163 -8.86 7.78 11.69
CA PRO A 163 -9.98 8.56 12.18
C PRO A 163 -10.01 9.94 11.48
N GLU A 164 -11.21 10.48 11.20
CA GLU A 164 -11.41 11.80 10.57
C GLU A 164 -10.67 12.94 11.29
N THR A 165 -10.42 12.81 12.60
CA THR A 165 -9.66 13.78 13.42
C THR A 165 -8.16 13.47 13.43
N SER A 166 -7.54 13.35 12.26
CA SER A 166 -6.13 13.00 12.11
C SER A 166 -5.22 14.25 12.08
N GLU A 167 -4.11 14.21 12.82
CA GLU A 167 -3.10 15.29 12.79
C GLU A 167 -2.16 15.16 11.57
N SER A 168 -1.45 16.23 11.21
CA SER A 168 -0.43 16.15 10.15
C SER A 168 0.86 15.51 10.68
N ILE A 169 1.47 14.60 9.93
CA ILE A 169 2.76 13.97 10.29
C ILE A 169 3.89 15.00 10.45
N THR A 170 3.77 16.13 9.75
CA THR A 170 4.75 17.23 9.79
C THR A 170 4.89 17.86 11.18
N LYS A 171 3.86 17.76 12.03
CA LYS A 171 3.90 18.26 13.41
C LYS A 171 4.73 17.37 14.34
N ILE A 172 4.86 16.07 14.04
CA ILE A 172 5.43 15.07 14.97
C ILE A 172 6.83 14.61 14.53
N SER A 173 7.14 14.61 13.23
CA SER A 173 8.41 14.12 12.69
C SER A 173 9.32 15.17 12.03
N PRO A 174 9.52 16.39 12.57
CA PRO A 174 10.36 17.41 11.94
C PRO A 174 11.87 17.07 11.92
N LYS A 175 12.32 15.91 12.42
CA LYS A 175 13.75 15.57 12.57
C LYS A 175 14.33 14.63 11.50
N SER A 176 13.50 13.91 10.73
CA SER A 176 14.01 13.02 9.67
C SER A 176 14.11 13.78 8.34
N SER A 177 15.33 13.95 7.83
CA SER A 177 15.59 14.63 6.55
C SER A 177 14.94 13.90 5.37
N ILE A 178 14.82 12.58 5.44
CA ILE A 178 14.15 11.75 4.44
C ILE A 178 12.64 12.05 4.41
N VAL A 179 12.00 12.07 5.58
CA VAL A 179 10.56 12.38 5.70
C VAL A 179 10.28 13.75 5.11
N GLN A 180 11.03 14.78 5.51
CA GLN A 180 10.83 16.13 4.98
C GLN A 180 11.00 16.20 3.45
N ARG A 181 11.96 15.47 2.89
CA ARG A 181 12.21 15.47 1.45
C ARG A 181 11.07 14.79 0.70
N VAL A 182 10.65 13.62 1.14
CA VAL A 182 9.55 12.87 0.52
C VAL A 182 8.24 13.66 0.62
N SER A 183 7.90 14.23 1.79
CA SER A 183 6.68 15.01 1.99
C SER A 183 6.62 16.32 1.18
N LYS A 184 7.71 16.76 0.54
CA LYS A 184 7.68 17.89 -0.40
C LYS A 184 7.26 17.47 -1.81
N GLU A 185 7.56 16.23 -2.19
CA GLU A 185 7.26 15.70 -3.52
C GLU A 185 5.96 14.90 -3.53
N ILE A 186 5.65 14.18 -2.45
CA ILE A 186 4.43 13.38 -2.28
C ILE A 186 3.35 14.19 -1.56
N LYS A 187 2.13 14.14 -2.08
CA LYS A 187 0.95 14.82 -1.54
C LYS A 187 -0.17 13.82 -1.34
N VAL A 188 -0.81 13.90 -0.18
CA VAL A 188 -2.03 13.15 0.10
C VAL A 188 -3.18 14.14 0.11
N TYR A 189 -4.18 13.91 -0.73
CA TYR A 189 -5.38 14.75 -0.81
C TYR A 189 -6.44 14.25 0.16
N THR A 190 -7.16 15.17 0.78
CA THR A 190 -8.31 14.83 1.64
C THR A 190 -9.62 14.86 0.86
N GLU A 191 -10.70 14.34 1.45
CA GLU A 191 -12.04 14.43 0.84
C GLU A 191 -12.44 15.90 0.59
N GLU A 192 -12.06 16.83 1.47
CA GLU A 192 -12.30 18.26 1.23
C GLU A 192 -11.53 18.82 0.03
N ASP A 193 -10.33 18.33 -0.24
CA ASP A 193 -9.56 18.74 -1.42
C ASP A 193 -10.28 18.33 -2.71
N HIS A 194 -10.79 17.09 -2.76
CA HIS A 194 -11.59 16.62 -3.89
C HIS A 194 -12.90 17.41 -4.06
N LEU A 195 -13.58 17.77 -2.97
CA LEU A 195 -14.76 18.64 -3.02
C LEU A 195 -14.45 20.04 -3.58
N GLN A 196 -13.19 20.47 -3.51
CA GLN A 196 -12.70 21.73 -4.09
C GLN A 196 -12.17 21.56 -5.53
N GLY A 197 -12.26 20.36 -6.11
CA GLY A 197 -11.79 20.05 -7.46
C GLY A 197 -10.28 19.91 -7.57
N LEU A 198 -9.58 19.70 -6.44
CA LEU A 198 -8.21 19.20 -6.47
C LEU A 198 -8.20 17.71 -6.84
N PRO A 199 -7.08 17.21 -7.42
CA PRO A 199 -6.96 15.82 -7.88
C PRO A 199 -7.41 14.82 -6.82
#